data_AF-A0A060CG18-F1
#
_entry.id   AF-A0A060CG18-F1
#
_cell.length_a   1.000
_cell.length_b   1.000
_cell.length_c   1.000
_cell.angle_alpha   90.00
_cell.angle_beta   90.00
_cell.angle_gamma   90.00
#
_symmetry.space_group_name_H-M   'P 1'
#
loop_
_entity.id
_entity.type
_entity.pdbx_description
1 polymer ?
#
loop_
_entity_poly.entity_id
_entity_poly.type
_entity_poly.pdbx_seq_one_letter_code
_entity_poly.pdbx_strand_id
1 'polypeptide(L)'
;LVNGGSATVSQVASYVSTGRSALTAAGYTGPVVSVDTHVATINNPGLCDISDYIAINAHAYFDYNTAAADSGEWLLLQIQRVWSACGGNKNVLVTETGWPHKGDTYGKAIASPEAQKSAISSIKASCGSSAILFTAFDDLWKA
;
A
#
# COMPACT_ATOMS: atom_id res chain seq x y z
N LEU A 1 8.71 -3.48 -6.14
CA LEU A 1 9.85 -3.81 -7.05
C LEU A 1 11.01 -2.83 -6.89
N VAL A 2 10.72 -1.53 -6.90
CA VAL A 2 11.71 -0.47 -6.68
C VAL A 2 12.18 -0.45 -5.23
N ASN A 3 11.29 -0.63 -4.25
CA ASN A 3 11.68 -0.69 -2.83
C ASN A 3 12.76 -1.74 -2.55
N GLY A 4 12.69 -2.89 -3.21
CA GLY A 4 13.64 -3.99 -3.06
C GLY A 4 14.88 -3.89 -3.96
N GLY A 5 15.02 -2.83 -4.75
CA GLY A 5 16.13 -2.66 -5.69
C GLY A 5 16.14 -3.63 -6.87
N SER A 6 15.06 -4.41 -7.08
CA SER A 6 14.99 -5.44 -8.12
C SER A 6 14.59 -4.90 -9.49
N ALA A 7 14.08 -3.67 -9.56
CA ALA A 7 13.78 -2.97 -10.81
C ALA A 7 13.92 -1.45 -10.66
N THR A 8 14.27 -0.77 -11.74
CA THR A 8 14.21 0.70 -11.85
C THR A 8 12.80 1.16 -12.21
N VAL A 9 12.53 2.46 -12.05
CA VAL A 9 11.28 3.09 -12.49
C VAL A 9 11.02 2.84 -13.99
N SER A 10 12.05 2.94 -14.83
CA SER A 10 11.91 2.71 -16.28
C SER A 10 11.59 1.25 -16.63
N GLN A 11 12.14 0.29 -15.88
CA GLN A 11 11.78 -1.13 -16.04
C GLN A 11 10.32 -1.37 -15.65
N VAL A 12 9.86 -0.79 -14.54
CA VAL A 12 8.45 -0.87 -14.14
C VAL A 12 7.54 -0.27 -15.21
N ALA A 13 7.90 0.88 -15.79
CA ALA A 13 7.13 1.50 -16.87
C ALA A 13 6.99 0.58 -18.09
N SER A 14 8.10 -0.09 -18.49
CA SER A 14 8.10 -1.06 -19.58
C SER A 14 7.20 -2.27 -19.29
N TYR A 15 7.25 -2.81 -18.06
CA TYR A 15 6.41 -3.94 -17.67
C TYR A 15 4.92 -3.58 -17.66
N VAL A 16 4.56 -2.42 -17.11
CA VAL A 16 3.17 -1.95 -17.11
C VAL A 16 2.69 -1.69 -18.54
N SER A 17 3.49 -1.06 -19.39
CA SER A 17 3.14 -0.85 -20.80
C SER A 17 2.91 -2.18 -21.53
N THR A 18 3.76 -3.18 -21.29
CA THR A 18 3.63 -4.52 -21.89
C THR A 18 2.34 -5.21 -21.42
N GLY A 19 2.10 -5.23 -20.10
CA GLY A 19 0.90 -5.83 -19.53
C GLY A 19 -0.38 -5.13 -19.99
N ARG A 20 -0.37 -3.79 -20.04
CA ARG A 20 -1.49 -2.99 -20.54
C ARG A 20 -1.85 -3.35 -21.97
N SER A 21 -0.87 -3.37 -22.89
CA SER A 21 -1.10 -3.75 -24.28
C SER A 21 -1.71 -5.16 -24.41
N ALA A 22 -1.20 -6.13 -23.66
CA ALA A 22 -1.71 -7.50 -23.67
C ALA A 22 -3.16 -7.59 -23.13
N LEU A 23 -3.43 -6.92 -22.01
CA LEU A 23 -4.77 -6.87 -21.40
C LEU A 23 -5.79 -6.19 -22.33
N THR A 24 -5.43 -5.06 -22.92
CA THR A 24 -6.28 -4.35 -23.88
C THR A 24 -6.56 -5.20 -25.12
N ALA A 25 -5.55 -5.90 -25.66
CA ALA A 25 -5.74 -6.81 -26.78
C ALA A 25 -6.70 -7.98 -26.44
N ALA A 26 -6.76 -8.38 -25.17
CA ALA A 26 -7.70 -9.39 -24.66
C ALA A 26 -9.09 -8.81 -24.30
N GLY A 27 -9.34 -7.53 -24.56
CA GLY A 27 -10.62 -6.87 -24.30
C GLY A 27 -10.81 -6.32 -22.89
N TYR A 28 -9.76 -6.33 -22.04
CA TYR A 28 -9.82 -5.70 -20.73
C TYR A 28 -9.73 -4.18 -20.85
N THR A 29 -10.70 -3.48 -20.26
CA THR A 29 -10.82 -2.02 -20.28
C THR A 29 -10.63 -1.38 -18.91
N GLY A 30 -10.30 -2.18 -17.90
CA GLY A 30 -10.10 -1.70 -16.54
C GLY A 30 -8.71 -1.10 -16.30
N PRO A 31 -8.48 -0.58 -15.08
CA PRO A 31 -7.20 0.02 -14.71
C PRO A 31 -6.04 -0.97 -14.69
N VAL A 32 -4.87 -0.53 -15.12
CA VAL A 32 -3.59 -1.23 -15.00
C VAL A 32 -2.65 -0.36 -14.16
N VAL A 33 -2.11 -0.96 -13.11
CA VAL A 33 -1.26 -0.27 -12.14
C VAL A 33 -0.04 -1.12 -11.78
N SER A 34 1.00 -0.45 -11.29
CA SER A 34 2.08 -1.07 -10.54
C SER A 34 1.93 -0.74 -9.05
N VAL A 35 2.34 -1.66 -8.20
CA VAL A 35 2.28 -1.52 -6.74
C VAL A 35 3.69 -1.52 -6.16
N ASP A 36 3.94 -0.57 -5.25
CA ASP A 36 5.15 -0.54 -4.42
C ASP A 36 4.84 0.03 -3.02
N THR A 37 5.83 0.14 -2.15
CA THR A 37 5.62 0.78 -0.84
C THR A 37 5.37 2.28 -0.98
N HIS A 38 4.59 2.85 -0.06
CA HIS A 38 4.39 4.31 0.01
C HIS A 38 5.72 5.09 0.02
N VAL A 39 6.74 4.60 0.74
CA VAL A 39 8.09 5.21 0.78
C VAL A 39 8.77 5.15 -0.59
N ALA A 40 8.74 4.01 -1.28
CA ALA A 40 9.34 3.89 -2.61
C ALA A 40 8.66 4.80 -3.63
N THR A 41 7.33 4.91 -3.59
CA THR A 41 6.58 5.82 -4.46
C THR A 41 6.94 7.28 -4.20
N ILE A 42 7.03 7.71 -2.93
CA ILE A 42 7.45 9.08 -2.58
C ILE A 42 8.87 9.38 -3.08
N ASN A 43 9.80 8.44 -2.89
CA ASN A 43 11.20 8.63 -3.25
C ASN A 43 11.47 8.49 -4.76
N ASN A 44 10.52 7.95 -5.53
CA ASN A 44 10.63 7.71 -6.96
C ASN A 44 9.37 8.20 -7.67
N PRO A 45 9.12 9.52 -7.74
CA PRO A 45 7.85 10.07 -8.23
C PRO A 45 7.55 9.73 -9.69
N GLY A 46 8.53 9.29 -10.49
CA GLY A 46 8.27 8.73 -11.83
C GLY A 46 7.36 7.49 -11.82
N LEU A 47 7.20 6.80 -10.68
CA LEU A 47 6.21 5.73 -10.52
C LEU A 47 4.76 6.23 -10.61
N CYS A 48 4.51 7.49 -10.24
CA CYS A 48 3.18 8.09 -10.22
C CYS A 48 2.56 8.20 -11.62
N ASP A 49 3.38 8.30 -12.66
CA ASP A 49 2.92 8.50 -14.04
C ASP A 49 2.57 7.20 -14.77
N ILE A 50 3.06 6.07 -14.27
CA ILE A 50 2.96 4.76 -14.93
C ILE A 50 1.53 4.16 -14.86
N SER A 51 0.91 4.35 -13.69
CA SER A 51 -0.33 3.66 -13.30
C SER A 51 -1.57 4.55 -13.53
N ASP A 52 -2.74 3.95 -13.77
CA ASP A 52 -4.00 4.72 -13.96
C ASP A 52 -4.46 5.43 -12.69
N TYR A 53 -4.19 4.83 -11.54
CA TYR A 53 -4.24 5.44 -10.22
C TYR A 53 -2.99 5.04 -9.43
N ILE A 54 -2.71 5.72 -8.32
CA ILE A 54 -1.54 5.42 -7.51
C ILE A 54 -1.89 4.25 -6.57
N ALA A 55 -1.23 3.11 -6.73
CA ALA A 55 -1.43 1.93 -5.90
C ALA A 55 -0.22 1.70 -5.00
N ILE A 56 -0.44 1.60 -3.68
CA ILE A 56 0.64 1.48 -2.70
C ILE A 56 0.34 0.46 -1.61
N ASN A 57 1.40 -0.14 -1.06
CA ASN A 57 1.33 -0.90 0.19
C ASN A 57 1.84 -0.02 1.35
N ALA A 58 1.08 0.02 2.44
CA ALA A 58 1.39 0.83 3.61
C ALA A 58 0.83 0.20 4.89
N HIS A 59 1.73 -0.18 5.81
CA HIS A 59 1.36 -0.85 7.06
C HIS A 59 1.93 -0.07 8.25
N ALA A 60 1.04 0.50 9.06
CA ALA A 60 1.40 1.20 10.29
C ALA A 60 2.13 0.29 11.30
N TYR A 61 1.92 -1.03 11.21
CA TYR A 61 2.59 -2.01 12.07
C TYR A 61 4.13 -1.97 11.99
N PHE A 62 4.70 -1.56 10.85
CA PHE A 62 6.14 -1.41 10.70
C PHE A 62 6.67 -0.03 11.12
N ASP A 63 5.79 0.87 11.59
CA ASP A 63 6.16 2.15 12.16
C ASP A 63 6.34 2.01 13.69
N TYR A 64 7.58 2.20 14.16
CA TYR A 64 7.95 2.02 15.57
C TYR A 64 7.15 2.90 16.54
N ASN A 65 6.62 4.03 16.06
CA ASN A 65 5.99 5.06 16.87
C ASN A 65 4.46 5.05 16.79
N THR A 66 3.87 4.12 16.05
CA THR A 66 2.43 4.07 15.81
C THR A 66 1.81 2.93 16.61
N ALA A 67 0.84 3.26 17.47
CA ALA A 67 0.04 2.26 18.14
C ALA A 67 -1.10 1.78 17.23
N ALA A 68 -1.64 0.59 17.49
CA ALA A 68 -2.67 -0.01 16.66
C ALA A 68 -3.91 0.89 16.49
N ALA A 69 -4.36 1.56 17.55
CA ALA A 69 -5.49 2.50 17.51
C ALA A 69 -5.28 3.70 16.58
N ASP A 70 -4.02 4.06 16.30
CA ASP A 70 -3.65 5.23 15.50
C ASP A 70 -3.39 4.85 14.02
N SER A 71 -3.57 3.57 13.66
CA SER A 71 -3.26 3.04 12.31
C SER A 71 -4.02 3.77 11.20
N GLY A 72 -5.27 4.17 11.43
CA GLY A 72 -6.08 4.89 10.46
C GLY A 72 -5.57 6.30 10.20
N GLU A 73 -5.23 7.05 11.25
CA GLU A 73 -4.66 8.40 11.13
C GLU A 73 -3.30 8.34 10.43
N TRP A 74 -2.44 7.41 10.84
CA TRP A 74 -1.14 7.20 10.20
C TRP A 74 -1.28 6.87 8.72
N LEU A 75 -2.25 6.01 8.37
CA LEU A 75 -2.48 5.59 6.99
C LEU A 75 -3.00 6.74 6.13
N LEU A 76 -3.92 7.55 6.66
CA LEU A 76 -4.42 8.75 6.00
C LEU A 76 -3.28 9.73 5.70
N LEU A 77 -2.37 9.92 6.66
CA LEU A 77 -1.18 10.75 6.47
C LEU A 77 -0.30 10.20 5.33
N GLN A 78 -0.06 8.89 5.26
CA GLN A 78 0.74 8.33 4.16
C GLN A 78 0.06 8.50 2.79
N ILE A 79 -1.26 8.34 2.73
CA ILE A 79 -2.06 8.61 1.52
C ILE A 79 -1.84 10.05 1.06
N GLN A 80 -1.95 11.03 1.96
CA GLN A 80 -1.76 12.46 1.66
C GLN A 80 -0.33 12.77 1.20
N ARG A 81 0.68 12.15 1.83
CA ARG A 81 2.09 12.32 1.44
C ARG A 81 2.36 11.77 0.04
N VAL A 82 1.84 10.59 -0.27
CA VAL A 82 1.96 10.00 -1.61
C VAL A 82 1.22 10.87 -2.64
N TRP A 83 -0.02 11.27 -2.36
CA TRP A 83 -0.79 12.13 -3.25
C TRP A 83 -0.04 13.42 -3.57
N SER A 84 0.55 14.06 -2.55
CA SER A 84 1.33 15.29 -2.69
C SER A 84 2.61 15.06 -3.50
N ALA A 85 3.36 13.99 -3.22
CA ALA A 85 4.58 13.64 -3.96
C ALA A 85 4.31 13.32 -5.44
N CYS A 86 3.11 12.81 -5.74
CA CYS A 86 2.64 12.52 -7.09
C CYS A 86 1.93 13.72 -7.77
N GLY A 87 2.08 14.94 -7.25
CA GLY A 87 1.54 16.15 -7.88
C GLY A 87 0.01 16.32 -7.77
N GLY A 88 -0.65 15.52 -6.93
CA GLY A 88 -2.05 15.68 -6.57
C GLY A 88 -3.07 15.44 -7.68
N ASN A 89 -2.69 14.70 -8.73
CA ASN A 89 -3.53 14.53 -9.93
C ASN A 89 -4.29 13.18 -9.99
N LYS A 90 -3.85 12.17 -9.24
CA LYS A 90 -4.41 10.82 -9.26
C LYS A 90 -4.84 10.39 -7.86
N ASN A 91 -5.91 9.60 -7.80
CA ASN A 91 -6.35 8.96 -6.56
C ASN A 91 -5.28 7.98 -6.08
N VAL A 92 -5.13 7.88 -4.76
CA VAL A 92 -4.27 6.91 -4.10
C VAL A 92 -5.14 5.83 -3.48
N LEU A 93 -4.86 4.58 -3.85
CA LEU A 93 -5.45 3.38 -3.24
C LEU A 93 -4.36 2.62 -2.50
N VAL A 94 -4.59 2.36 -1.22
CA VAL A 94 -3.74 1.46 -0.44
C VAL A 94 -4.17 0.03 -0.75
N THR A 95 -3.39 -0.69 -1.55
CA THR A 95 -3.69 -2.06 -1.98
C THR A 95 -3.42 -3.09 -0.90
N GLU A 96 -2.55 -2.78 0.06
CA GLU A 96 -2.32 -3.60 1.25
C GLU A 96 -2.08 -2.72 2.48
N THR A 97 -2.87 -2.96 3.51
CA THR A 97 -2.66 -2.48 4.87
C THR A 97 -3.23 -3.46 5.88
N GLY A 98 -2.73 -3.48 7.10
CA GLY A 98 -3.21 -4.42 8.11
C GLY A 98 -2.33 -4.42 9.34
N TRP A 99 -2.69 -5.30 10.27
CA TRP A 99 -2.01 -5.47 11.54
C TRP A 99 -2.06 -6.94 11.95
N PRO A 100 -0.93 -7.58 12.31
CA PRO A 100 -0.92 -9.00 12.67
C PRO A 100 -1.56 -9.23 14.05
N HIS A 101 -2.28 -10.35 14.20
CA HIS A 101 -2.84 -10.77 15.50
C HIS A 101 -1.82 -11.47 16.42
N LYS A 102 -0.65 -11.82 15.89
CA LYS A 102 0.45 -12.44 16.62
C LYS A 102 1.77 -12.13 15.93
N GLY A 103 2.84 -12.01 16.69
CA GLY A 103 4.19 -11.78 16.17
C GLY A 103 5.01 -10.91 17.11
N ASP A 104 6.03 -10.28 16.55
CA ASP A 104 6.92 -9.38 17.29
C ASP A 104 6.24 -8.07 17.70
N THR A 105 6.91 -7.33 18.57
CA THR A 105 6.54 -5.96 18.92
C THR A 105 7.61 -5.00 18.44
N TYR A 106 7.20 -3.96 17.72
CA TYR A 106 8.08 -2.91 17.22
C TYR A 106 7.73 -1.58 17.90
N GLY A 107 8.39 -1.28 19.03
CA GLY A 107 8.11 -0.06 19.79
C GLY A 107 6.66 -0.03 20.27
N LYS A 108 5.85 0.90 19.75
CA LYS A 108 4.42 0.99 20.04
C LYS A 108 3.56 0.01 19.23
N ALA A 109 4.10 -0.59 18.17
CA ALA A 109 3.39 -1.53 17.33
C ALA A 109 3.41 -2.95 17.95
N ILE A 110 2.41 -3.24 18.79
CA ILE A 110 2.24 -4.54 19.45
C ILE A 110 1.35 -5.45 18.60
N ALA A 111 1.81 -6.66 18.26
CA ALA A 111 0.99 -7.68 17.61
C ALA A 111 0.15 -8.45 18.64
N SER A 112 -1.17 -8.35 18.55
CA SER A 112 -2.15 -9.10 19.37
C SER A 112 -3.52 -9.11 18.69
N PRO A 113 -4.44 -10.03 19.05
CA PRO A 113 -5.81 -10.01 18.52
C PRO A 113 -6.53 -8.69 18.81
N GLU A 114 -6.34 -8.13 20.01
CA GLU A 114 -6.93 -6.86 20.43
C GLU A 114 -6.37 -5.70 19.62
N ALA A 115 -5.05 -5.66 19.43
CA ALA A 115 -4.40 -4.64 18.60
C ALA A 115 -4.86 -4.72 17.14
N GLN A 116 -4.92 -5.93 16.56
CA GLN A 116 -5.43 -6.11 15.20
C GLN A 116 -6.86 -5.56 15.06
N LYS A 117 -7.76 -5.92 15.99
CA LYS A 117 -9.13 -5.40 16.00
C LYS A 117 -9.17 -3.87 16.07
N SER A 118 -8.32 -3.28 16.91
CA SER A 118 -8.20 -1.82 17.04
C SER A 118 -7.71 -1.15 15.75
N ALA A 119 -6.68 -1.70 15.12
CA ALA A 119 -6.13 -1.20 13.87
C ALA A 119 -7.14 -1.29 12.72
N ILE A 120 -7.80 -2.43 12.55
CA ILE A 120 -8.85 -2.61 11.52
C ILE A 120 -9.97 -1.59 11.72
N SER A 121 -10.40 -1.36 12.96
CA SER A 121 -11.45 -0.39 13.27
C SER A 121 -11.02 1.03 12.92
N SER A 122 -9.79 1.42 13.29
CA SER A 122 -9.21 2.73 12.99
C SER A 122 -9.04 2.97 11.48
N ILE A 123 -8.51 1.99 10.76
CA ILE A 123 -8.34 2.04 9.29
C ILE A 123 -9.69 2.16 8.60
N LYS A 124 -10.69 1.36 8.99
CA LYS A 124 -12.04 1.44 8.41
C LYS A 124 -12.68 2.81 8.62
N ALA A 125 -12.53 3.39 9.81
CA ALA A 125 -13.09 4.69 10.15
C ALA A 125 -12.43 5.84 9.35
N SER A 126 -11.12 5.75 9.12
CA SER A 126 -10.35 6.86 8.50
C SER A 126 -10.22 6.74 6.99
N CYS A 127 -10.04 5.52 6.47
CA CYS A 127 -9.57 5.25 5.11
C CYS A 127 -10.32 4.08 4.44
N GLY A 128 -11.47 3.65 4.95
CA GLY A 128 -12.14 2.42 4.50
C GLY A 128 -12.48 2.34 3.01
N SER A 129 -12.72 3.49 2.35
CA SER A 129 -12.97 3.56 0.90
C SER A 129 -11.70 3.60 0.04
N SER A 130 -10.53 3.74 0.66
CA SER A 130 -9.24 3.98 0.01
C SER A 130 -8.18 2.96 0.43
N ALA A 131 -8.59 1.87 1.09
CA ALA A 131 -7.69 0.83 1.57
C ALA A 131 -8.29 -0.57 1.45
N ILE A 132 -7.45 -1.54 1.11
CA ILE A 132 -7.76 -2.96 1.10
C ILE A 132 -7.04 -3.61 2.30
N LEU A 133 -7.82 -4.26 3.17
CA LEU A 133 -7.27 -4.96 4.33
C LEU A 133 -6.58 -6.25 3.90
N PHE A 134 -5.35 -6.41 4.38
CA PHE A 134 -4.48 -7.55 4.14
C PHE A 134 -4.31 -8.34 5.44
N THR A 135 -4.69 -9.62 5.53
CA THR A 135 -5.32 -10.52 4.54
C THR A 135 -6.67 -11.05 5.03
N ALA A 136 -7.39 -11.79 4.17
CA ALA A 136 -8.62 -12.47 4.55
C ALA A 136 -8.39 -13.64 5.54
N PHE A 137 -7.27 -14.35 5.41
CA PHE A 137 -6.92 -15.52 6.21
C PHE A 137 -5.44 -15.53 6.57
N ASP A 138 -5.09 -16.29 7.61
CA ASP A 138 -3.70 -16.49 8.01
C ASP A 138 -2.93 -17.27 6.92
N ASP A 139 -1.84 -16.67 6.44
CA ASP A 139 -0.89 -17.31 5.53
C ASP A 139 0.14 -18.12 6.32
N LEU A 140 -0.22 -19.31 6.81
CA LEU A 140 0.61 -20.11 7.73
C LEU A 140 2.01 -20.50 7.19
N TRP A 141 2.23 -20.38 5.89
CA TRP A 141 3.52 -20.67 5.25
C TRP A 141 4.54 -19.53 5.33
N LYS A 142 4.14 -18.33 5.78
CA LYS A 142 5.01 -17.14 5.91
C LYS A 142 5.70 -17.00 7.28
N ALA A 143 5.51 -17.99 8.16
CA ALA A 143 6.04 -18.02 9.52
C ALA A 143 7.45 -18.59 9.61
#